data_AF-A0A7C7QQ97-F1
#
_entry.id   AF-A0A7C7QQ97-F1
#
_cell.length_a   1.000
_cell.length_b   1.000
_cell.length_c   1.000
_cell.angle_alpha   90.00
_cell.angle_beta   90.00
_cell.angle_gamma   90.00
#
_symmetry.space_group_name_H-M   'P 1'
#
loop_
_entity.id
_entity.type
_entity.pdbx_description
1 polymer ?
#
loop_
_entity_poly.entity_id
_entity_poly.type
_entity_poly.pdbx_seq_one_letter_code
_entity_poly.pdbx_strand_id
1 'polypeptide(L)'
;MGLARALCELAENGTPVVGICGGYQMLGRTISDPKGVESAEGQVEGLGLLPVDTIFEAVKATYQVRARVETDRGFFAEIEGQEIEGYEIHLGHSRGGEPAFRLLARGDQLVDAPDGAVDQKGQVFGTYLHGLFDNSNLRRAWLRSLGWDASFSGLSMMEVREREYDRLAQQVRESLDMEQVYQIVGL
;
A
#
# COMPACT_ATOMS: atom_id res chain seq x y z
N MET A 1 -10.78 19.15 -15.10
CA MET A 1 -9.55 18.53 -15.60
C MET A 1 -8.83 17.90 -14.43
N GLY A 2 -8.67 16.58 -14.44
CA GLY A 2 -7.95 15.85 -13.38
C GLY A 2 -6.50 15.55 -13.78
N LEU A 3 -5.77 14.87 -12.89
CA LEU A 3 -4.38 14.48 -13.09
C LEU A 3 -4.18 13.22 -13.95
N ALA A 4 -5.27 12.55 -14.36
CA ALA A 4 -5.25 11.26 -15.06
C ALA A 4 -4.29 11.25 -16.27
N ARG A 5 -4.44 12.22 -17.18
CA ARG A 5 -3.59 12.33 -18.37
C ARG A 5 -2.11 12.52 -18.02
N ALA A 6 -1.80 13.39 -17.07
CA ALA A 6 -0.43 13.67 -16.66
C ALA A 6 0.21 12.43 -16.00
N LEU A 7 -0.56 11.66 -15.22
CA LEU A 7 -0.09 10.40 -14.62
C LEU A 7 0.21 9.35 -15.70
N CYS A 8 -0.65 9.19 -16.70
CA CYS A 8 -0.41 8.28 -17.83
C CYS A 8 0.84 8.70 -18.62
N GLU A 9 0.98 9.98 -18.95
CA GLU A 9 2.16 10.51 -19.66
C GLU A 9 3.45 10.29 -18.85
N LEU A 10 3.41 10.46 -17.52
CA LEU A 10 4.56 10.18 -16.65
C LEU A 10 4.91 8.69 -16.63
N ALA A 11 3.91 7.80 -16.51
CA ALA A 11 4.11 6.37 -16.52
C ALA A 11 4.69 5.89 -17.86
N GLU A 12 4.15 6.36 -18.99
CA GLU A 12 4.67 6.05 -20.34
C GLU A 12 6.13 6.48 -20.52
N ASN A 13 6.51 7.61 -19.93
CA ASN A 13 7.88 8.14 -19.97
C ASN A 13 8.83 7.49 -18.95
N GLY A 14 8.37 6.47 -18.23
CA GLY A 14 9.23 5.72 -17.35
C GLY A 14 9.25 6.18 -15.89
N THR A 15 8.29 7.01 -15.48
CA THR A 15 8.14 7.39 -14.07
C THR A 15 7.48 6.24 -13.31
N PRO A 16 8.07 5.73 -12.22
CA PRO A 16 7.42 4.70 -11.42
C PRO A 16 6.13 5.18 -10.76
N VAL A 17 5.09 4.36 -10.80
CA VAL A 17 3.76 4.68 -10.27
C VAL A 17 3.28 3.56 -9.36
N VAL A 18 2.84 3.92 -8.16
CA VAL A 18 2.33 2.97 -7.16
C VAL A 18 0.91 3.32 -6.77
N GLY A 19 -0.02 2.38 -6.96
CA GLY A 19 -1.40 2.51 -6.52
C GLY A 19 -1.65 1.73 -5.23
N ILE A 20 -2.19 2.36 -4.20
CA ILE A 20 -2.58 1.68 -2.95
C ILE A 20 -4.10 1.79 -2.79
N CYS A 21 -4.78 0.67 -2.58
CA CYS A 21 -6.24 0.60 -2.42
C CYS A 21 -6.98 1.31 -3.56
N GLY A 22 -7.69 2.42 -3.33
CA GLY A 22 -8.34 3.20 -4.39
C GLY A 22 -7.41 3.60 -5.53
N GLY A 23 -6.14 3.88 -5.22
CA GLY A 23 -5.13 4.14 -6.25
C GLY A 23 -4.85 2.92 -7.11
N TYR A 24 -4.79 1.72 -6.54
CA TYR A 24 -4.65 0.47 -7.29
C TYR A 24 -5.84 0.24 -8.22
N GLN A 25 -7.06 0.45 -7.70
CA GLN A 25 -8.30 0.31 -8.47
C GLN A 25 -8.30 1.27 -9.68
N MET A 26 -7.89 2.52 -9.46
CA MET A 26 -7.75 3.53 -10.51
C MET A 26 -6.71 3.18 -11.58
N LEU A 27 -5.65 2.45 -11.25
CA LEU A 27 -4.65 2.01 -12.25
C LEU A 27 -5.20 0.95 -13.21
N GLY A 28 -6.28 0.26 -12.84
CA GLY A 28 -6.92 -0.76 -13.67
C GLY A 28 -7.62 -0.22 -14.91
N ARG A 29 -8.24 -1.12 -15.66
CA ARG A 29 -9.05 -0.84 -16.85
C ARG A 29 -10.43 -0.32 -16.45
N THR A 30 -11.11 -0.99 -15.51
CA THR A 30 -12.47 -0.65 -15.11
C THR A 30 -12.67 -0.77 -13.60
N ILE A 31 -13.59 0.05 -13.08
CA ILE A 31 -14.12 -0.04 -11.72
C ILE A 31 -15.64 -0.09 -11.84
N SER A 32 -16.26 -1.16 -11.34
CA SER A 32 -17.71 -1.36 -11.39
C SER A 32 -18.31 -1.44 -10.00
N ASP A 33 -19.44 -0.77 -9.80
CA ASP A 33 -20.23 -0.81 -8.58
C ASP A 33 -21.66 -1.31 -8.88
N PRO A 34 -21.84 -2.60 -9.20
CA PRO A 34 -23.14 -3.14 -9.58
C PRO A 34 -24.17 -3.11 -8.43
N LYS A 35 -23.71 -2.88 -7.18
CA LYS A 35 -24.54 -2.86 -5.97
C LYS A 35 -24.78 -1.44 -5.44
N GLY A 36 -24.19 -0.42 -6.07
CA GLY A 36 -24.30 0.98 -5.66
C GLY A 36 -23.80 1.25 -4.24
N VAL A 37 -22.71 0.58 -3.84
CA VAL A 37 -22.12 0.70 -2.49
C VAL A 37 -21.49 2.08 -2.28
N GLU A 38 -20.82 2.61 -3.29
CA GLU A 38 -20.06 3.87 -3.27
C GLU A 38 -20.62 4.90 -4.27
N SER A 39 -21.16 4.47 -5.41
CA SER A 39 -21.67 5.38 -6.45
C SER A 39 -22.96 4.88 -7.11
N ALA A 40 -23.78 5.81 -7.58
CA ALA A 40 -24.91 5.52 -8.46
C ALA A 40 -24.48 5.21 -9.90
N GLU A 41 -23.23 5.50 -10.26
CA GLU A 41 -22.64 5.17 -11.54
C GLU A 41 -22.19 3.70 -11.53
N GLY A 42 -22.80 2.87 -12.39
CA GLY A 42 -22.58 1.40 -12.34
C GLY A 42 -21.19 0.94 -12.77
N GLN A 43 -20.49 1.70 -13.62
CA GLN A 43 -19.15 1.40 -14.09
C GLN A 43 -18.43 2.66 -14.58
N VAL A 44 -17.15 2.78 -14.26
CA VAL A 44 -16.24 3.83 -14.72
C VAL A 44 -14.96 3.23 -15.29
N GLU A 45 -14.35 3.93 -16.24
CA GLU A 45 -13.03 3.59 -16.78
C GLU A 45 -11.93 4.02 -15.80
N GLY A 46 -10.93 3.16 -15.63
CA GLY A 46 -9.69 3.48 -14.93
C GLY A 46 -8.64 4.08 -15.87
N LEU A 47 -7.39 4.15 -15.40
CA LEU A 47 -6.25 4.69 -16.16
C LEU A 47 -5.71 3.69 -17.20
N GLY A 48 -6.05 2.41 -17.09
CA GLY A 48 -5.62 1.37 -18.02
C GLY A 48 -4.14 1.05 -17.96
N LEU A 49 -3.44 1.44 -16.90
CA LEU A 49 -2.00 1.20 -16.71
C LEU A 49 -1.70 -0.23 -16.24
N LEU A 50 -2.68 -0.89 -15.62
CA LEU A 50 -2.62 -2.30 -15.24
C LEU A 50 -3.79 -3.08 -15.87
N PRO A 51 -3.58 -4.34 -16.30
CA PRO A 51 -4.62 -5.18 -16.90
C PRO A 51 -5.54 -5.79 -15.83
N VAL A 52 -6.18 -4.92 -15.04
CA VAL A 52 -6.95 -5.27 -13.85
C VAL A 52 -8.34 -4.66 -13.93
N ASP A 53 -9.36 -5.40 -13.51
CA ASP A 53 -10.73 -4.91 -13.37
C ASP A 53 -11.16 -5.02 -11.90
N THR A 54 -11.83 -3.98 -11.40
CA THR A 54 -12.26 -3.89 -10.00
C THR A 54 -13.78 -3.94 -9.92
N ILE A 55 -14.30 -4.74 -9.00
CA ILE A 55 -15.72 -4.75 -8.65
C ILE A 55 -15.86 -4.37 -7.18
N PHE A 56 -16.65 -3.35 -6.86
CA PHE A 56 -16.97 -3.02 -5.47
C PHE A 56 -17.88 -4.06 -4.83
N GLU A 57 -17.55 -4.42 -3.60
CA GLU A 57 -18.31 -5.36 -2.79
C GLU A 57 -18.76 -4.67 -1.50
N ALA A 58 -19.87 -5.15 -0.93
CA ALA A 58 -20.49 -4.54 0.24
C ALA A 58 -19.75 -4.80 1.56
N VAL A 59 -18.80 -5.74 1.57
CA VAL A 59 -18.09 -6.14 2.80
C VAL A 59 -16.70 -5.51 2.81
N LYS A 60 -16.43 -4.77 3.88
CA LYS A 60 -15.12 -4.16 4.13
C LYS A 60 -14.19 -5.20 4.76
N ALA A 61 -13.07 -5.48 4.10
CA ALA A 61 -11.99 -6.28 4.71
C ALA A 61 -11.19 -5.38 5.67
N THR A 62 -10.91 -5.87 6.88
CA THR A 62 -10.05 -5.19 7.86
C THR A 62 -9.17 -6.21 8.55
N TYR A 63 -8.02 -6.52 7.95
CA TYR A 63 -7.10 -7.55 8.47
C TYR A 63 -5.68 -7.02 8.53
N GLN A 64 -4.94 -7.42 9.56
CA GLN A 64 -3.47 -7.44 9.49
C GLN A 64 -3.07 -8.53 8.51
N VAL A 65 -2.11 -8.26 7.64
CA VAL A 65 -1.76 -9.14 6.53
C VAL A 65 -0.25 -9.37 6.50
N ARG A 66 0.11 -10.63 6.32
CA ARG A 66 1.47 -11.01 5.93
C ARG A 66 1.43 -11.48 4.49
N ALA A 67 2.35 -11.00 3.69
CA ALA A 67 2.46 -11.35 2.29
C ALA A 67 3.90 -11.63 1.91
N ARG A 68 4.09 -12.27 0.76
CA ARG A 68 5.38 -12.51 0.12
C ARG A 68 5.40 -11.80 -1.22
N VAL A 69 6.54 -11.21 -1.59
CA VAL A 69 6.75 -10.69 -2.94
C VAL A 69 6.69 -11.83 -3.95
N GLU A 70 5.78 -11.74 -4.94
CA GLU A 70 5.45 -12.82 -5.90
C GLU A 70 5.96 -12.53 -7.33
N THR A 71 6.78 -11.49 -7.52
CA THR A 71 7.30 -11.09 -8.82
C THR A 71 8.77 -10.72 -8.76
N ASP A 72 9.48 -10.92 -9.86
CA ASP A 72 10.89 -10.56 -10.06
C ASP A 72 11.06 -9.30 -10.93
N ARG A 73 9.98 -8.59 -11.25
CA ARG A 73 10.00 -7.44 -12.16
C ARG A 73 10.61 -6.19 -11.52
N GLY A 74 11.45 -5.49 -12.26
CA GLY A 74 12.00 -4.20 -11.84
C GLY A 74 12.73 -4.30 -10.50
N PHE A 75 12.38 -3.43 -9.55
CA PHE A 75 13.01 -3.42 -8.23
C PHE A 75 12.62 -4.63 -7.35
N PHE A 76 11.52 -5.33 -7.68
CA PHE A 76 11.09 -6.49 -6.92
C PHE A 76 12.08 -7.65 -7.01
N ALA A 77 12.89 -7.74 -8.08
CA ALA A 77 13.96 -8.74 -8.22
C ALA A 77 14.88 -8.82 -6.98
N GLU A 78 15.16 -7.68 -6.33
CA GLU A 78 16.03 -7.63 -5.14
C GLU A 78 15.38 -8.24 -3.89
N ILE A 79 14.06 -8.36 -3.89
CA ILE A 79 13.24 -8.74 -2.74
C ILE A 79 12.25 -9.86 -3.04
N GLU A 80 12.37 -10.52 -4.20
CA GLU A 80 11.52 -11.64 -4.59
C GLU A 80 11.54 -12.71 -3.50
N GLY A 81 10.36 -13.22 -3.14
CA GLY A 81 10.22 -14.25 -2.12
C GLY A 81 10.39 -13.75 -0.68
N GLN A 82 10.77 -12.49 -0.44
CA GLN A 82 10.82 -11.93 0.90
C GLN A 82 9.42 -11.62 1.42
N GLU A 83 9.25 -11.73 2.74
CA GLU A 83 8.00 -11.39 3.40
C GLU A 83 7.89 -9.88 3.68
N ILE A 84 6.65 -9.41 3.67
CA ILE A 84 6.24 -8.07 4.05
C ILE A 84 4.98 -8.15 4.92
N GLU A 85 4.78 -7.13 5.74
CA GLU A 85 3.60 -6.97 6.58
C GLU A 85 2.83 -5.71 6.18
N GLY A 86 1.53 -5.73 6.39
CA GLY A 86 0.67 -4.59 6.08
C GLY A 86 -0.73 -4.84 6.59
N TYR A 87 -1.69 -4.10 6.07
CA TYR A 87 -3.09 -4.31 6.40
C TYR A 87 -4.00 -4.01 5.22
N GLU A 88 -5.12 -4.72 5.13
CA GLU A 88 -6.17 -4.49 4.15
C GLU A 88 -7.28 -3.68 4.79
N ILE A 89 -7.66 -2.54 4.19
CA ILE A 89 -8.88 -1.78 4.52
C ILE A 89 -9.50 -1.31 3.21
N HIS A 90 -10.29 -2.16 2.57
CA HIS A 90 -10.85 -1.83 1.26
C HIS A 90 -12.25 -2.38 1.04
N LEU A 91 -12.93 -1.70 0.12
CA LEU A 91 -14.17 -2.10 -0.50
C LEU A 91 -13.83 -2.43 -1.95
N GLY A 92 -14.09 -3.66 -2.36
CA GLY A 92 -13.89 -4.14 -3.71
C GLY A 92 -12.74 -5.13 -3.90
N HIS A 93 -12.87 -5.87 -4.99
CA HIS A 93 -11.98 -6.96 -5.35
C HIS A 93 -11.51 -6.74 -6.79
N SER A 94 -10.20 -6.74 -6.97
CA SER A 94 -9.56 -6.52 -8.27
C SER A 94 -9.01 -7.84 -8.82
N ARG A 95 -9.22 -8.08 -10.11
CA ARG A 95 -8.79 -9.32 -10.80
C ARG A 95 -8.06 -9.00 -12.10
N GLY A 96 -7.09 -9.84 -12.43
CA GLY A 96 -6.26 -9.71 -13.62
C GLY A 96 -4.83 -9.32 -13.30
N GLY A 97 -3.97 -9.31 -14.32
CA GLY A 97 -2.56 -9.03 -14.19
C GLY A 97 -1.73 -10.12 -13.51
N GLU A 98 -0.42 -9.88 -13.47
CA GLU A 98 0.54 -10.67 -12.72
C GLU A 98 0.58 -10.10 -11.28
N PRO A 99 0.31 -10.91 -10.23
CA PRO A 99 0.28 -10.40 -8.86
C PRO A 99 1.64 -9.94 -8.40
N ALA A 100 1.69 -8.82 -7.68
CA ALA A 100 2.91 -8.33 -7.05
C ALA A 100 3.20 -9.08 -5.74
N PHE A 101 2.16 -9.56 -5.07
CA PHE A 101 2.24 -10.18 -3.76
C PHE A 101 1.35 -11.43 -3.65
N ARG A 102 1.81 -12.39 -2.84
CA ARG A 102 1.04 -13.53 -2.35
C ARG A 102 0.71 -13.33 -0.89
N LEU A 103 -0.57 -13.25 -0.54
CA LEU A 103 -1.00 -13.21 0.86
C LEU A 103 -0.76 -14.58 1.51
N LEU A 104 -0.12 -14.57 2.67
CA LEU A 104 0.20 -15.75 3.49
C LEU A 104 -0.72 -15.85 4.71
N ALA A 105 -1.14 -14.72 5.27
CA ALA A 105 -2.02 -14.67 6.43
C ALA A 105 -2.91 -13.43 6.46
N ARG A 106 -4.14 -13.57 6.98
CA ARG A 106 -5.07 -12.50 7.35
C ARG A 106 -5.46 -12.67 8.82
N GLY A 107 -4.94 -11.80 9.69
CA GLY A 107 -4.97 -12.02 11.14
C GLY A 107 -4.29 -13.34 11.50
N ASP A 108 -4.95 -14.17 12.30
CA ASP A 108 -4.44 -15.49 12.71
C ASP A 108 -4.71 -16.60 11.67
N GLN A 109 -5.38 -16.29 10.57
CA GLN A 109 -5.73 -17.28 9.54
C GLN A 109 -4.68 -17.30 8.45
N LEU A 110 -4.12 -18.49 8.18
CA LEU A 110 -3.30 -18.71 6.99
C LEU A 110 -4.19 -18.66 5.74
N VAL A 111 -3.73 -17.95 4.73
CA VAL A 111 -4.39 -17.82 3.44
C VAL A 111 -3.38 -18.04 2.32
N ASP A 112 -3.90 -18.28 1.12
CA ASP A 112 -3.10 -18.38 -0.10
C ASP A 112 -3.86 -17.65 -1.20
N ALA A 113 -3.72 -16.32 -1.25
CA ALA A 113 -4.49 -15.46 -2.15
C ALA A 113 -3.59 -14.42 -2.85
N PRO A 114 -3.89 -14.03 -4.10
CA PRO A 114 -3.04 -13.11 -4.82
C PRO A 114 -3.42 -11.70 -4.41
N ASP A 115 -2.46 -10.80 -4.39
CA ASP A 115 -2.72 -9.39 -4.19
C ASP A 115 -1.90 -8.53 -5.15
N GLY A 116 -2.56 -7.44 -5.55
CA GLY A 116 -1.98 -6.44 -6.43
C GLY A 116 -1.81 -6.91 -7.87
N ALA A 117 -1.18 -6.03 -8.65
CA ALA A 117 -0.71 -6.34 -9.99
C ALA A 117 0.51 -5.49 -10.31
N VAL A 118 1.37 -6.01 -11.17
CA VAL A 118 2.57 -5.33 -11.67
C VAL A 118 2.61 -5.33 -13.21
N ASP A 119 3.15 -4.27 -13.80
CA ASP A 119 3.38 -4.20 -15.24
C ASP A 119 4.63 -5.00 -15.66
N GLN A 120 4.82 -5.18 -16.97
CA GLN A 120 5.93 -5.98 -17.49
C GLN A 120 7.32 -5.44 -17.12
N LYS A 121 7.44 -4.13 -16.83
CA LYS A 121 8.71 -3.49 -16.49
C LYS A 121 8.95 -3.41 -14.98
N GLY A 122 7.97 -3.74 -14.13
CA GLY A 122 8.06 -3.54 -12.68
C GLY A 122 8.07 -2.07 -12.26
N GLN A 123 7.55 -1.20 -13.12
CA GLN A 123 7.52 0.25 -12.97
C GLN A 123 6.19 0.76 -12.44
N VAL A 124 5.10 0.14 -12.89
CA VAL A 124 3.75 0.42 -12.40
C VAL A 124 3.29 -0.80 -11.63
N PHE A 125 2.88 -0.59 -10.39
CA PHE A 125 2.23 -1.64 -9.63
C PHE A 125 1.16 -1.08 -8.70
N GLY A 126 0.22 -1.94 -8.31
CA GLY A 126 -0.73 -1.59 -7.28
C GLY A 126 -1.03 -2.76 -6.35
N THR A 127 -1.58 -2.47 -5.18
CA THR A 127 -1.84 -3.44 -4.12
C THR A 127 -2.95 -2.94 -3.17
N TYR A 128 -3.64 -3.87 -2.50
CA TYR A 128 -4.53 -3.53 -1.39
C TYR A 128 -3.81 -3.42 -0.04
N LEU A 129 -2.53 -3.79 0.03
CA LEU A 129 -1.71 -3.72 1.24
C LEU A 129 -1.35 -2.26 1.55
N HIS A 130 -1.94 -1.75 2.63
CA HIS A 130 -1.48 -0.52 3.27
C HIS A 130 -0.29 -0.82 4.19
N GLY A 131 0.46 0.23 4.56
CA GLY A 131 1.71 0.07 5.32
C GLY A 131 2.86 -0.51 4.50
N LEU A 132 2.69 -0.63 3.17
CA LEU A 132 3.66 -1.26 2.27
C LEU A 132 5.09 -0.74 2.48
N PHE A 133 5.26 0.58 2.57
CA PHE A 133 6.56 1.21 2.73
C PHE A 133 7.07 1.25 4.18
N ASP A 134 6.36 0.69 5.16
CA ASP A 134 6.90 0.49 6.51
C ASP A 134 7.93 -0.66 6.52
N ASN A 135 7.76 -1.61 5.59
CA ASN A 135 8.68 -2.72 5.34
C ASN A 135 10.04 -2.22 4.82
N SER A 136 11.09 -2.45 5.61
CA SER A 136 12.42 -1.91 5.30
C SER A 136 13.06 -2.51 4.05
N ASN A 137 12.83 -3.79 3.78
CA ASN A 137 13.28 -4.46 2.56
C ASN A 137 12.67 -3.81 1.31
N LEU A 138 11.34 -3.68 1.27
CA LEU A 138 10.61 -3.08 0.16
C LEU A 138 10.95 -1.60 0.00
N ARG A 139 10.86 -0.81 1.08
CA ARG A 139 11.16 0.63 1.05
C ARG A 139 12.58 0.89 0.53
N ARG A 140 13.58 0.14 0.99
CA ARG A 140 14.96 0.34 0.56
C ARG A 140 15.18 -0.06 -0.90
N ALA A 141 14.62 -1.19 -1.35
CA ALA A 141 14.71 -1.62 -2.74
C ALA A 141 14.03 -0.62 -3.68
N TRP A 142 12.83 -0.15 -3.31
CA TRP A 142 12.13 0.89 -4.04
C TRP A 142 12.94 2.19 -4.13
N LEU A 143 13.41 2.72 -3.01
CA LEU A 143 14.21 3.95 -3.00
C LEU A 143 15.49 3.82 -3.83
N ARG A 144 16.20 2.69 -3.74
CA ARG A 144 17.38 2.42 -4.59
C ARG A 144 17.04 2.46 -6.07
N SER A 145 15.91 1.87 -6.47
CA SER A 145 15.44 1.92 -7.86
C SER A 145 15.16 3.34 -8.37
N LEU A 146 14.87 4.27 -7.45
CA LEU A 146 14.68 5.69 -7.73
C LEU A 146 15.98 6.51 -7.68
N GLY A 147 17.14 5.86 -7.52
CA GLY A 147 18.44 6.51 -7.44
C GLY A 147 18.80 7.01 -6.04
N TRP A 148 18.08 6.60 -4.99
CA TRP A 148 18.49 6.89 -3.62
C TRP A 148 19.71 6.05 -3.24
N ASP A 149 20.80 6.73 -2.85
CA ASP A 149 21.99 6.09 -2.29
C ASP A 149 21.93 6.12 -0.76
N ALA A 150 22.11 4.95 -0.15
CA ALA A 150 22.11 4.75 1.30
C ALA A 150 23.25 5.47 2.02
N SER A 151 24.28 5.91 1.29
CA SER A 151 25.37 6.77 1.78
C SER A 151 24.90 8.09 2.41
N PHE A 152 23.64 8.49 2.17
CA PHE A 152 23.02 9.68 2.75
C PHE A 152 22.34 9.49 4.13
N SER A 153 22.28 8.28 4.69
CA SER A 153 21.50 8.03 5.92
C SER A 153 22.33 7.83 7.18
N GLY A 154 22.55 8.92 7.91
CA GLY A 154 23.13 8.90 9.26
C GLY A 154 22.13 8.68 10.41
N LEU A 155 20.85 8.41 10.13
CA LEU A 155 19.84 8.16 11.16
C LEU A 155 18.85 7.09 10.71
N SER A 156 18.55 6.14 11.59
CA SER A 156 17.53 5.13 11.33
C SER A 156 16.14 5.78 11.40
N MET A 157 15.28 5.50 10.41
CA MET A 157 13.89 5.97 10.41
C MET A 157 13.12 5.51 11.66
N MET A 158 13.51 4.38 12.27
CA MET A 158 12.95 3.91 13.53
C MET A 158 13.33 4.87 14.67
N GLU A 159 14.57 5.35 14.71
CA GLU A 159 15.04 6.33 15.72
C GLU A 159 14.39 7.70 15.52
N VAL A 160 14.15 8.11 14.27
CA VAL A 160 13.41 9.35 13.96
C VAL A 160 11.95 9.22 14.40
N ARG A 161 11.30 8.09 14.09
CA ARG A 161 9.92 7.84 14.48
C ARG A 161 9.75 7.76 16.00
N GLU A 162 10.68 7.09 16.68
CA GLU A 162 10.70 6.99 18.15
C GLU A 162 10.94 8.35 18.79
N ARG A 163 11.84 9.18 18.24
CA ARG A 163 12.01 10.57 18.67
C ARG A 163 10.75 11.42 18.51
N GLU A 164 10.03 11.30 17.40
CA GLU A 164 8.81 12.07 17.20
C GLU A 164 7.68 11.56 18.11
N TYR A 165 7.60 10.24 18.38
CA TYR A 165 6.68 9.69 19.38
C TYR A 165 7.02 10.17 20.79
N ASP A 166 8.29 10.18 21.18
CA ASP A 166 8.74 10.70 22.47
C ASP A 166 8.43 12.18 22.62
N ARG A 167 8.62 12.96 21.54
CA ARG A 167 8.29 14.38 21.50
C ARG A 167 6.79 14.63 21.69
N LEU A 168 5.95 13.88 20.97
CA LEU A 168 4.49 13.92 21.15
C LEU A 168 4.09 13.52 22.56
N ALA A 169 4.64 12.43 23.09
CA ALA A 169 4.38 11.98 24.44
C ALA A 169 4.81 13.03 25.48
N GLN A 170 5.95 13.69 25.27
CA GLN A 170 6.41 14.77 26.15
C GLN A 170 5.46 15.98 26.11
N GLN A 171 5.03 16.41 24.93
CA GLN A 171 4.06 17.51 24.80
C GLN A 171 2.74 17.19 25.50
N VAL A 172 2.25 15.96 25.39
CA VAL A 172 1.06 15.49 26.09
C VAL A 172 1.26 15.55 27.61
N ARG A 173 2.40 15.05 28.12
CA ARG A 173 2.72 15.09 29.56
C ARG A 173 2.86 16.51 30.11
N GLU A 174 3.38 17.43 29.32
CA GLU A 174 3.54 18.84 29.72
C GLU A 174 2.22 19.61 29.67
N SER A 175 1.25 19.16 28.87
CA SER A 175 -0.03 19.84 28.65
C SER A 175 -1.19 19.26 29.45
N LEU A 176 -1.03 18.10 30.08
CA LEU A 176 -2.07 17.39 30.83
C LEU A 176 -1.59 17.04 32.24
N ASP A 177 -2.53 17.02 33.19
CA ASP A 177 -2.31 16.47 34.52
C ASP A 177 -2.28 14.94 34.43
N MET A 178 -1.07 14.40 34.21
CA MET A 178 -0.87 12.97 34.01
C MET A 178 -1.22 12.15 35.25
N GLU A 179 -1.16 12.73 36.45
CA GLU A 179 -1.52 12.05 37.70
C GLU A 179 -3.03 11.80 37.74
N GLN A 180 -3.84 12.79 37.35
CA GLN A 180 -5.28 12.60 37.14
C GLN A 180 -5.58 11.60 36.04
N VAL A 181 -4.86 11.66 34.91
CA VAL A 181 -5.06 10.71 33.81
C VAL A 181 -4.80 9.28 34.26
N TYR A 182 -3.71 9.02 34.99
CA TYR A 182 -3.39 7.69 35.52
C TYR A 182 -4.44 7.19 36.52
N GLN A 183 -4.93 8.06 37.42
CA GLN A 183 -6.04 7.73 38.30
C GLN A 183 -7.32 7.35 37.54
N ILE A 184 -7.63 8.05 36.44
CA ILE A 184 -8.81 7.76 35.61
C ILE A 184 -8.68 6.40 34.90
N VAL A 185 -7.47 6.02 34.47
CA VAL A 185 -7.23 4.73 33.79
C VAL A 185 -6.84 3.58 34.74
N GLY A 186 -6.79 3.84 36.05
CA GLY A 186 -6.52 2.83 37.08
C GLY A 186 -5.06 2.40 37.19
N LEU A 187 -4.13 3.30 36.87
CA LEU A 187 -2.68 3.14 37.00
C LEU A 187 -2.11 3.99 38.15
#